data_AF-A0ABD0QEJ8-F1
#
_entry.id   AF-A0ABD0QEJ8-F1
#
_cell.length_a   1.000
_cell.length_b   1.000
_cell.length_c   1.000
_cell.angle_alpha   90.00
_cell.angle_beta   90.00
_cell.angle_gamma   90.00
#
_symmetry.space_group_name_H-M   'P 1'
#
loop_
_entity.id
_entity.type
_entity.pdbx_description
1 polymer ?
#
loop_
_entity_poly.entity_id
_entity_poly.type
_entity_poly.pdbx_seq_one_letter_code
_entity_poly.pdbx_strand_id
1 'polypeptide(L)' 'PATQRRARASLSDLSREDDIESLTVRQLKEILARNFVNYSGCCEKWELVERVHRLYRENEVNRRS' A
#
# COMPACT_ATOMS: atom_id res chain seq x y z
N PRO A 1 16.28 23.40 -1.56
CA PRO A 1 15.01 22.65 -1.59
C PRO A 1 15.23 21.24 -2.17
N ALA A 2 15.42 20.25 -1.29
CA ALA A 2 15.62 18.87 -1.71
C ALA A 2 14.35 18.36 -2.37
N THR A 3 14.38 18.22 -3.70
CA THR A 3 13.40 17.44 -4.44
C THR A 3 13.59 16.00 -3.99
N GLN A 4 12.93 15.63 -2.89
CA GLN A 4 12.87 14.26 -2.43
C GLN A 4 12.23 13.48 -3.56
N ARG A 5 13.07 12.78 -4.33
CA ARG A 5 12.65 11.77 -5.31
C ARG A 5 11.62 10.95 -4.56
N ARG A 6 10.34 11.11 -4.91
CA ARG A 6 9.25 10.42 -4.23
C ARG A 6 9.57 8.94 -4.39
N ALA A 7 10.15 8.35 -3.36
CA ALA A 7 10.37 6.92 -3.32
C ALA A 7 8.97 6.34 -3.54
N ARG A 8 8.81 5.55 -4.60
CA ARG A 8 7.53 4.86 -4.84
C ARG A 8 7.18 4.18 -3.53
N ALA A 9 5.96 4.38 -3.05
CA ALA A 9 5.50 3.73 -1.84
C ALA A 9 5.58 2.21 -2.03
N SER A 10 6.10 1.51 -1.04
CA SER A 10 6.24 0.06 -1.04
C SER A 10 5.66 -0.51 0.22
N LEU A 11 5.19 -1.75 0.13
CA LEU A 11 4.66 -2.47 1.26
C LEU A 11 5.70 -2.68 2.37
N SER A 12 6.97 -2.83 1.99
CA SER A 12 8.10 -2.93 2.90
C SER A 12 8.41 -1.64 3.68
N ASP A 13 7.86 -0.50 3.26
CA ASP A 13 8.02 0.80 3.94
C ASP A 13 7.03 0.94 5.10
N LEU A 14 5.96 0.15 5.08
CA LEU A 14 4.95 0.10 6.12
C LEU A 14 5.44 -0.79 7.26
N SER A 15 5.38 -0.28 8.49
CA SER A 15 5.67 -1.07 9.70
C SER A 15 4.40 -1.40 10.49
N ARG A 16 3.30 -0.70 10.24
CA ARG A 16 2.03 -0.84 10.95
C ARG A 16 0.86 -0.69 9.99
N GLU A 17 -0.25 -1.27 10.40
CA GLU A 17 -1.56 -1.10 9.75
C GLU A 17 -2.02 0.37 9.73
N ASP A 18 -1.76 1.12 10.81
CA ASP A 18 -2.09 2.55 10.95
C ASP A 18 -1.42 3.44 9.87
N ASP A 19 -0.20 3.07 9.43
CA ASP A 19 0.49 3.77 8.35
C ASP A 19 -0.32 3.73 7.05
N ILE A 20 -1.08 2.65 6.82
CA ILE A 20 -1.89 2.45 5.61
C ILE A 20 -3.00 3.50 5.53
N GLU A 21 -3.64 3.82 6.66
CA GLU A 21 -4.69 4.83 6.73
C GLU A 21 -4.14 6.24 6.47
N SER A 22 -2.89 6.48 6.89
CA SER A 22 -2.16 7.72 6.68
C SER A 22 -1.67 7.92 5.23
N LEU A 23 -1.69 6.88 4.39
CA LEU A 23 -1.30 6.98 3.00
C LEU A 23 -2.30 7.77 2.14
N THR A 24 -1.77 8.41 1.10
CA THR A 24 -2.59 9.01 0.05
C THR A 24 -3.10 7.94 -0.93
N VAL A 25 -4.23 8.22 -1.59
CA VAL A 25 -4.81 7.37 -2.66
C VAL A 25 -3.77 6.96 -3.70
N ARG A 26 -2.85 7.88 -4.05
CA ARG A 26 -1.78 7.61 -5.00
C ARG A 26 -0.80 6.56 -4.46
N GLN A 27 -0.34 6.70 -3.22
CA GLN A 27 0.58 5.74 -2.59
C GLN A 27 -0.07 4.36 -2.44
N LEU A 28 -1.35 4.30 -2.04
CA LEU A 28 -2.10 3.05 -1.97
C LEU A 28 -2.15 2.34 -3.33
N LYS A 29 -2.51 3.06 -4.40
CA LYS A 29 -2.51 2.53 -5.77
C LYS A 29 -1.11 2.07 -6.21
N GLU A 30 -0.07 2.82 -5.87
CA GLU A 30 1.32 2.45 -6.19
C GLU A 30 1.73 1.15 -5.48
N ILE A 31 1.35 0.96 -4.21
CA ILE A 31 1.62 -0.27 -3.47
C ILE A 31 0.87 -1.44 -4.11
N LEU A 32 -0.42 -1.29 -4.39
CA LEU A 32 -1.23 -2.35 -5.03
C LEU A 32 -0.66 -2.73 -6.40
N ALA A 33 -0.33 -1.74 -7.25
CA ALA A 33 0.26 -1.95 -8.56
C ALA A 33 1.60 -2.70 -8.49
N ARG A 34 2.46 -2.36 -7.52
CA ARG A 34 3.77 -3.02 -7.32
C ARG A 34 3.66 -4.47 -6.88
N ASN A 35 2.57 -4.82 -6.23
CA ASN A 35 2.27 -6.19 -5.79
C ASN A 35 1.34 -6.90 -6.77
N PHE A 36 1.15 -6.35 -7.99
CA PHE A 36 0.27 -6.90 -9.02
C PHE A 36 -1.18 -7.11 -8.56
N VAL A 37 -1.61 -6.36 -7.53
CA VAL A 37 -2.99 -6.39 -7.05
C VAL A 37 -3.81 -5.43 -7.90
N ASN A 38 -4.79 -6.00 -8.59
CA ASN A 38 -5.75 -5.22 -9.33
C ASN A 38 -6.58 -4.38 -8.37
N TYR A 39 -6.72 -3.08 -8.64
CA TYR A 39 -7.61 -2.16 -7.93
C TYR A 39 -8.70 -1.56 -8.83
N SER A 40 -8.91 -2.17 -10.00
CA SER A 40 -10.01 -1.80 -10.90
C SER A 40 -11.34 -1.97 -10.16
N GLY A 41 -12.16 -0.91 -10.17
CA GLY A 41 -13.43 -0.84 -9.46
C GLY A 41 -13.40 -0.11 -8.12
N CYS A 42 -12.22 0.21 -7.55
CA CYS A 42 -12.15 1.01 -6.33
C CYS A 42 -12.38 2.50 -6.64
N CYS A 43 -13.50 3.04 -6.17
CA CYS A 43 -13.88 4.44 -6.29
C CYS A 43 -13.46 5.26 -5.07
N GLU A 44 -13.34 4.62 -3.91
CA GLU A 44 -13.10 5.30 -2.64
C GLU A 44 -11.74 4.99 -2.01
N LYS A 45 -11.23 5.90 -1.15
CA LYS A 45 -9.96 5.70 -0.45
C LYS A 45 -10.00 4.47 0.45
N TRP A 46 -11.12 4.27 1.16
CA TRP A 46 -11.27 3.17 2.13
C TRP A 46 -11.13 1.81 1.44
N GLU A 47 -11.64 1.64 0.22
CA GLU A 47 -11.49 0.38 -0.54
C GLU A 47 -10.03 0.06 -0.84
N LEU A 48 -9.23 1.08 -1.16
CA LEU A 48 -7.80 0.94 -1.40
C LEU A 48 -7.05 0.63 -0.10
N VAL A 49 -7.44 1.27 1.01
CA VAL A 49 -6.88 1.00 2.34
C VAL A 49 -7.12 -0.45 2.72
N GLU A 50 -8.36 -0.93 2.63
CA GLU A 50 -8.74 -2.33 2.92
C GLU A 50 -7.94 -3.34 2.08
N ARG A 51 -7.77 -3.08 0.77
CA ARG A 51 -6.95 -3.94 -0.08
C ARG A 51 -5.48 -3.95 0.32
N VAL A 52 -4.91 -2.79 0.67
CA VAL A 52 -3.53 -2.71 1.13
C VAL A 52 -3.37 -3.37 2.50
N HIS A 53 -4.34 -3.25 3.40
CA HIS A 53 -4.38 -3.92 4.70
C HIS A 53 -4.33 -5.44 4.56
N ARG A 54 -5.20 -5.99 3.70
CA ARG A 54 -5.23 -7.42 3.42
C ARG A 54 -3.90 -7.90 2.83
N LEU A 55 -3.39 -7.16 1.85
CA LEU A 55 -2.11 -7.45 1.21
C LEU A 55 -0.93 -7.37 2.19
N TYR A 56 -0.96 -6.43 3.15
CA TYR A 56 0.03 -6.30 4.22
C TYR A 56 0.08 -7.54 5.09
N ARG A 57 -1.08 -7.98 5.60
CA ARG A 57 -1.19 -9.20 6.41
C ARG A 57 -0.76 -10.45 5.65
N GLU A 58 -1.16 -10.58 4.38
CA GLU A 58 -0.74 -11.71 3.53
C GLU A 58 0.78 -11.71 3.28
N ASN A 59 1.39 -10.53 3.08
CA ASN A 59 2.84 -10.40 2.95
C ASN A 59 3.58 -10.78 4.24
N GLU A 60 3.08 -10.39 5.42
CA GLU A 60 3.70 -10.76 6.69
C GLU A 60 3.67 -12.27 6.94
N VAL A 61 2.56 -12.93 6.62
CA VAL A 61 2.42 -14.39 6.71
C VAL A 61 3.39 -15.08 5.74
N ASN A 62 3.45 -14.64 4.48
CA ASN A 62 4.36 -15.22 3.48
C ASN A 62 5.84 -14.97 3.82
N ARG A 63 6.20 -13.84 4.45
CA ARG A 63 7.59 -13.58 4.87
C ARG A 63 8.06 -14.45 6.04
N ARG A 64 7.14 -15.03 6.80
CA ARG A 64 7.43 -15.91 7.95
C ARG A 64 7.50 -17.40 7.58
N SER A 65 7.15 -17.76 6.34
CA SER A 65 7.02 -19.15 5.90
C SER A 65 8.18 -19.65 5.05
#